data_AF-A0A7W8XT75-F1
#
_entry.id   AF-A0A7W8XT75-F1
#
_cell.length_a   1.000
_cell.length_b   1.000
_cell.length_c   1.000
_cell.angle_alpha   90.00
_cell.angle_beta   90.00
_cell.angle_gamma   90.00
#
_symmetry.space_group_name_H-M   'P 1'
#
loop_
_entity.id
_entity.type
_entity.pdbx_description
1 polymer ?
#
loop_
_entity_poly.entity_id
_entity_poly.type
_entity_poly.pdbx_seq_one_letter_code
_entity_poly.pdbx_strand_id
1 'polypeptide(L)'
;MSGLETAIRSALERSDRANPEIRARIYQSARQALEAGLRKQDITDIGIISAQRQRLEATIRAIEGEERARPPEMPVTPEVEPPHVPPAAPQQRAPQPTQQRQEPVMSVRGETRDRPAAPQASVPVEPAAPEGDLGDMRAGPADHLGADSDEHQLVAAPTATRSMNFKPERAAVRRKPRKFFSRLLVFCILLAFLGVGAWWIKTSGVFMTAAQRDTSVPNPPAHVDSQDFNGSNNADDTSDDEDNSGPPANPGLATIDPQNNFSAEWIEIFKPTDLAKVVSGAQAKAESVSENEGPAVRLTSQASGPDGNASVEVPANVLQQLAGKSSTIALTLQSTSDTPTQITVECDFGSLGSCGRHRFDVTRQKTDALFQVRYDRSLAPTAPGHLIINSDVDGKARGINIYAIRVLPGQ
;
A
#
# COMPACT_ATOMS: atom_id res chain seq x y z
N MET A 1 -19.61 -33.26 4.51
CA MET A 1 -19.52 -32.21 3.47
C MET A 1 -20.42 -31.06 3.87
N SER A 2 -19.95 -29.81 3.74
CA SER A 2 -20.75 -28.63 4.05
C SER A 2 -21.82 -28.41 2.97
N GLY A 3 -23.03 -27.95 3.33
CA GLY A 3 -24.06 -27.66 2.33
C GLY A 3 -23.62 -26.63 1.27
N LEU A 4 -22.71 -25.72 1.65
CA LEU A 4 -22.14 -24.70 0.77
C LEU A 4 -21.08 -25.28 -0.19
N GLU A 5 -20.32 -26.29 0.24
CA GLU A 5 -19.38 -27.03 -0.61
C GLU A 5 -20.12 -27.80 -1.73
N THR A 6 -21.21 -28.47 -1.39
CA THR A 6 -22.06 -29.16 -2.38
C THR A 6 -22.66 -28.17 -3.37
N ALA A 7 -23.06 -26.97 -2.91
CA ALA A 7 -23.57 -25.92 -3.77
C ALA A 7 -22.52 -25.44 -4.78
N ILE A 8 -21.27 -25.21 -4.35
CA ILE A 8 -20.15 -24.82 -5.23
C ILE A 8 -19.91 -25.91 -6.28
N ARG A 9 -19.79 -27.18 -5.88
CA ARG A 9 -19.56 -28.30 -6.81
C ARG A 9 -20.68 -28.44 -7.84
N SER A 10 -21.94 -28.28 -7.42
CA SER A 10 -23.10 -28.32 -8.32
C SER A 10 -23.15 -27.10 -9.27
N ALA A 11 -22.72 -25.92 -8.81
CA ALA A 11 -22.66 -24.73 -9.64
C ALA A 11 -21.59 -24.87 -10.71
N LEU A 12 -20.42 -25.40 -10.34
CA LEU A 12 -19.35 -25.76 -11.26
C LEU A 12 -19.84 -26.79 -12.28
N GLU A 13 -20.58 -27.83 -11.88
CA GLU A 13 -21.15 -28.84 -12.79
C GLU A 13 -22.08 -28.29 -13.86
N ARG A 14 -22.93 -27.34 -13.50
CA ARG A 14 -23.90 -26.73 -14.42
C ARG A 14 -23.27 -25.65 -15.30
N SER A 15 -22.01 -25.31 -15.08
CA SER A 15 -21.29 -24.24 -15.75
C SER A 15 -20.06 -24.79 -16.48
N ASP A 16 -19.41 -23.96 -17.28
CA ASP A 16 -18.17 -24.35 -17.93
C ASP A 16 -17.01 -24.39 -16.92
N ARG A 17 -16.69 -25.60 -16.45
CA ARG A 17 -15.58 -25.87 -15.51
C ARG A 17 -14.21 -25.60 -16.11
N ALA A 18 -14.06 -25.68 -17.43
CA ALA A 18 -12.79 -25.45 -18.09
C ALA A 18 -12.44 -23.95 -18.14
N ASN A 19 -13.45 -23.06 -18.03
CA ASN A 19 -13.25 -21.63 -18.10
C ASN A 19 -12.88 -21.00 -16.72
N PRO A 20 -11.65 -20.46 -16.57
CA PRO A 20 -11.19 -19.90 -15.29
C PRO A 20 -11.99 -18.68 -14.82
N GLU A 21 -12.55 -17.88 -15.74
CA GLU A 21 -13.32 -16.69 -15.38
C GLU A 21 -14.68 -17.06 -14.76
N ILE A 22 -15.32 -18.11 -15.30
CA ILE A 22 -16.59 -18.61 -14.77
C ILE A 22 -16.39 -19.22 -13.38
N ARG A 23 -15.31 -20.00 -13.18
CA ARG A 23 -14.94 -20.53 -11.85
C ARG A 23 -14.69 -19.40 -10.84
N ALA A 24 -13.94 -18.36 -11.23
CA ALA A 24 -13.68 -17.22 -10.36
C ALA A 24 -14.97 -16.50 -9.91
N ARG A 25 -15.94 -16.30 -10.81
CA ARG A 25 -17.25 -15.73 -10.47
C ARG A 25 -18.03 -16.60 -9.51
N ILE A 26 -18.02 -17.93 -9.70
CA ILE A 26 -18.69 -18.87 -8.79
C ILE A 26 -18.09 -18.79 -7.39
N TYR A 27 -16.76 -18.75 -7.25
CA TYR A 27 -16.12 -18.59 -5.94
C TYR A 27 -16.39 -17.23 -5.29
N GLN A 28 -16.43 -16.15 -6.07
CA GLN A 28 -16.82 -14.85 -5.56
C GLN A 28 -18.26 -14.85 -5.03
N SER A 29 -19.19 -15.48 -5.75
CA SER A 29 -20.57 -15.62 -5.29
C SER A 29 -20.68 -16.45 -4.01
N ALA A 30 -19.86 -17.50 -3.86
CA ALA A 30 -19.84 -18.35 -2.66
C ALA A 30 -19.34 -17.59 -1.42
N ARG A 31 -18.33 -16.72 -1.56
CA ARG A 31 -17.87 -15.83 -0.48
C ARG A 31 -18.96 -14.86 -0.03
N GLN A 32 -19.64 -14.24 -0.99
CA GLN A 32 -20.76 -13.34 -0.70
C GLN A 32 -21.93 -14.07 -0.02
N ALA A 33 -22.23 -15.30 -0.44
CA ALA A 33 -23.26 -16.13 0.18
C ALA A 33 -22.90 -16.53 1.62
N LEU A 34 -21.62 -16.82 1.90
CA LEU A 34 -21.15 -17.06 3.27
C LEU A 34 -21.33 -15.83 4.16
N GLU A 35 -20.90 -14.66 3.70
CA GLU A 35 -21.06 -13.41 4.45
C GLU A 35 -22.54 -13.06 4.69
N ALA A 36 -23.40 -13.24 3.68
CA ALA A 36 -24.83 -13.03 3.83
C ALA A 36 -25.46 -14.05 4.80
N GLY A 37 -25.01 -15.31 4.78
CA GLY A 37 -25.45 -16.37 5.69
C GLY A 37 -25.05 -16.09 7.15
N LEU A 38 -23.81 -15.68 7.39
CA LEU A 38 -23.30 -15.31 8.71
C LEU A 38 -24.04 -14.09 9.28
N ARG A 39 -24.30 -13.07 8.45
CA ARG A 39 -25.13 -11.91 8.84
C ARG A 39 -26.57 -12.31 9.18
N LYS A 40 -27.18 -13.22 8.42
CA LYS A 40 -28.56 -13.67 8.66
C LYS A 40 -28.69 -14.49 9.96
N GLN A 41 -27.62 -15.16 10.37
CA GLN A 41 -27.55 -15.91 11.63
C GLN A 41 -27.14 -15.04 12.83
N ASP A 42 -26.98 -13.74 12.62
CA ASP A 42 -26.54 -12.76 13.62
C ASP A 42 -25.22 -13.13 14.34
N ILE A 43 -24.35 -13.83 13.60
CA ILE A 43 -23.02 -14.22 14.10
C ILE A 43 -22.10 -13.01 13.94
N THR A 44 -21.81 -12.31 15.04
CA THR A 44 -20.97 -11.11 15.07
C THR A 44 -19.56 -11.36 15.60
N ASP A 45 -19.29 -12.56 16.14
CA ASP A 45 -17.98 -12.94 16.66
C ASP A 45 -16.93 -13.01 15.53
N ILE A 46 -15.92 -12.16 15.63
CA ILE A 46 -14.81 -12.02 14.69
C ILE A 46 -14.03 -13.34 14.56
N GLY A 47 -13.87 -14.09 15.65
CA GLY A 47 -13.20 -15.38 15.67
C GLY A 47 -13.94 -16.43 14.84
N ILE A 48 -15.26 -16.49 14.98
CA ILE A 48 -16.10 -17.45 14.24
C ILE A 48 -16.18 -17.07 12.76
N ILE A 49 -16.33 -15.79 12.44
CA ILE A 49 -16.37 -15.31 11.04
C ILE A 49 -15.06 -15.62 10.33
N SER A 50 -13.92 -15.35 10.96
CA SER A 50 -12.60 -15.62 10.39
C SER A 50 -12.36 -17.12 10.19
N ALA A 51 -12.73 -17.96 11.15
CA ALA A 51 -12.64 -19.42 11.02
C ALA A 51 -13.52 -19.97 9.87
N GLN A 52 -14.75 -19.47 9.72
CA GLN A 52 -15.65 -19.87 8.64
C GLN A 52 -15.13 -19.43 7.26
N ARG A 53 -14.53 -18.23 7.17
CA ARG A 53 -13.89 -17.75 5.95
C ARG A 53 -12.69 -18.61 5.58
N GLN A 54 -11.82 -18.92 6.54
CA GLN A 54 -10.67 -19.80 6.32
C GLN A 54 -11.11 -21.19 5.86
N ARG A 55 -12.18 -21.74 6.44
CA ARG A 55 -12.74 -23.03 6.01
C ARG A 55 -13.21 -23.00 4.56
N LEU A 56 -13.91 -21.94 4.14
CA LEU A 56 -14.34 -21.78 2.76
C LEU A 56 -13.15 -21.67 1.80
N GLU A 57 -12.14 -20.85 2.13
CA GLU A 57 -10.95 -20.71 1.27
C GLU A 57 -10.18 -22.04 1.14
N ALA A 58 -10.08 -22.82 2.22
CA ALA A 58 -9.47 -24.14 2.17
C ALA A 58 -10.22 -25.09 1.23
N THR A 59 -11.56 -25.09 1.27
CA THR A 59 -12.40 -25.87 0.35
C THR A 59 -12.24 -25.42 -1.10
N ILE A 60 -12.20 -24.12 -1.38
CA ILE A 60 -11.98 -23.60 -2.74
C ILE A 60 -10.61 -24.04 -3.28
N ARG A 61 -9.56 -23.98 -2.45
CA ARG A 61 -8.21 -24.46 -2.85
C ARG A 61 -8.18 -25.95 -3.15
N ALA A 62 -8.88 -26.76 -2.35
CA ALA A 62 -9.00 -28.19 -2.61
C ALA A 62 -9.70 -28.47 -3.95
N ILE A 63 -10.81 -27.78 -4.22
CA ILE A 63 -11.54 -27.91 -5.50
C ILE A 63 -10.68 -27.45 -6.69
N GLU A 64 -9.99 -26.31 -6.60
CA GLU A 64 -9.09 -25.86 -7.69
C GLU A 64 -7.91 -26.81 -7.91
N GLY A 65 -7.42 -27.47 -6.86
CA GLY A 65 -6.42 -28.53 -6.97
C GLY A 65 -6.97 -29.75 -7.73
N GLU A 66 -8.19 -30.19 -7.41
CA GLU A 66 -8.91 -31.26 -8.11
C GLU A 66 -9.14 -30.90 -9.60
N GLU A 67 -9.58 -29.67 -9.89
CA GLU A 67 -9.83 -29.21 -11.27
C GLU A 67 -8.54 -29.07 -12.09
N ARG A 68 -7.40 -28.71 -11.47
CA ARG A 68 -6.10 -28.65 -12.16
C ARG A 68 -5.49 -30.04 -12.40
N ALA A 69 -5.72 -30.98 -11.49
CA ALA A 69 -5.23 -32.34 -11.60
C ALA A 69 -6.07 -33.20 -12.56
N ARG A 70 -7.28 -32.76 -12.91
CA ARG A 70 -8.14 -33.43 -13.89
C ARG A 70 -7.58 -33.21 -15.31
N PRO A 71 -7.19 -34.26 -16.04
CA PRO A 71 -6.76 -34.12 -17.42
C PRO A 71 -7.93 -33.60 -18.29
N PRO A 72 -7.65 -32.81 -19.34
CA PRO A 72 -8.70 -32.34 -20.25
C PRO A 72 -9.45 -33.55 -20.81
N GLU A 73 -10.75 -33.64 -20.56
CA GLU A 73 -11.62 -34.62 -21.21
C GLU A 73 -11.51 -34.37 -22.72
N MET A 74 -10.90 -35.32 -23.44
CA MET A 74 -10.92 -35.30 -24.89
C MET A 74 -12.39 -35.36 -25.34
N PRO A 75 -12.86 -34.44 -26.19
CA PRO A 75 -14.21 -34.52 -26.70
C PRO A 75 -14.36 -35.83 -27.46
N VAL A 76 -15.29 -36.68 -27.00
CA VAL A 76 -15.72 -37.87 -27.76
C VAL A 76 -16.35 -37.34 -29.03
N THR A 77 -15.62 -37.43 -30.14
CA THR A 77 -16.15 -37.19 -31.50
C THR A 77 -17.36 -38.10 -31.70
N PRO A 78 -18.53 -37.56 -32.09
CA PRO A 78 -19.63 -38.41 -32.53
C PRO A 78 -19.19 -39.17 -33.79
N GLU A 79 -19.32 -40.50 -33.76
CA GLU A 79 -19.07 -41.43 -34.86
C GLU A 79 -19.82 -40.93 -36.13
N VAL A 80 -19.07 -40.45 -37.13
CA VAL A 80 -19.60 -40.14 -38.46
C VAL A 80 -19.41 -41.36 -39.34
N GLU A 81 -20.53 -41.98 -39.70
CA GLU A 81 -20.62 -43.13 -40.61
C GLU A 81 -20.02 -42.80 -41.99
N PRO A 82 -19.24 -43.71 -42.62
CA PRO A 82 -18.47 -43.37 -43.82
C PRO A 82 -19.33 -43.43 -45.09
N PRO A 83 -19.19 -42.47 -46.03
CA PRO A 83 -19.80 -42.60 -47.35
C PRO A 83 -18.92 -43.43 -48.30
N HIS A 84 -19.63 -44.19 -49.14
CA HIS A 84 -19.17 -45.11 -50.17
C HIS A 84 -18.41 -44.41 -51.31
N VAL A 85 -17.30 -44.99 -51.77
CA VAL A 85 -16.47 -44.50 -52.89
C VAL A 85 -16.57 -45.46 -54.09
N PRO A 86 -16.92 -45.01 -55.31
CA PRO A 86 -16.70 -45.77 -56.54
C PRO A 86 -15.35 -45.43 -57.22
N PRO A 87 -14.79 -46.34 -58.04
CA PRO A 87 -13.36 -46.38 -58.36
C PRO A 87 -12.92 -45.61 -59.62
N ALA A 88 -11.59 -45.49 -59.70
CA ALA A 88 -10.77 -44.65 -60.57
C ALA A 88 -10.66 -45.04 -62.06
N ALA A 89 -10.15 -44.09 -62.88
CA ALA A 89 -9.20 -44.38 -63.97
C ALA A 89 -8.26 -43.18 -64.26
N PRO A 90 -7.04 -43.40 -64.81
CA PRO A 90 -5.88 -42.51 -64.64
C PRO A 90 -5.28 -41.92 -65.94
N GLN A 91 -4.20 -41.14 -65.78
CA GLN A 91 -3.14 -40.74 -66.75
C GLN A 91 -3.35 -39.35 -67.41
N GLN A 92 -2.35 -38.48 -67.65
CA GLN A 92 -0.89 -38.61 -67.69
C GLN A 92 -0.20 -37.22 -67.79
N ARG A 93 1.04 -37.13 -67.25
CA ARG A 93 2.25 -36.48 -67.82
C ARG A 93 2.47 -34.96 -67.72
N ALA A 94 3.61 -34.61 -67.10
CA ALA A 94 4.30 -33.30 -67.12
C ALA A 94 5.01 -33.06 -68.49
N PRO A 95 5.41 -31.82 -68.88
CA PRO A 95 6.56 -31.11 -68.27
C PRO A 95 6.44 -29.56 -68.17
N GLN A 96 7.36 -28.93 -67.42
CA GLN A 96 7.63 -27.48 -67.28
C GLN A 96 8.44 -26.93 -68.50
N PRO A 97 8.94 -25.65 -68.59
CA PRO A 97 8.85 -24.43 -67.74
C PRO A 97 8.67 -23.08 -68.53
N THR A 98 8.85 -21.93 -67.83
CA THR A 98 9.33 -20.57 -68.22
C THR A 98 8.43 -19.31 -68.14
N GLN A 99 8.83 -18.42 -67.20
CA GLN A 99 9.04 -16.95 -67.24
C GLN A 99 7.91 -15.92 -67.49
N GLN A 100 7.79 -14.97 -66.53
CA GLN A 100 7.86 -13.47 -66.62
C GLN A 100 6.94 -12.84 -65.55
N ARG A 101 7.48 -12.32 -64.43
CA ARG A 101 8.02 -10.96 -64.18
C ARG A 101 6.99 -9.82 -64.29
N GLN A 102 6.69 -9.15 -63.17
CA GLN A 102 6.89 -7.70 -62.95
C GLN A 102 6.60 -7.25 -61.50
N GLU A 103 7.59 -6.56 -60.93
CA GLU A 103 7.57 -5.61 -59.77
C GLU A 103 6.95 -4.24 -60.21
N PRO A 104 6.80 -3.14 -59.41
CA PRO A 104 7.56 -2.77 -58.19
C PRO A 104 6.84 -1.96 -57.08
N VAL A 105 7.67 -1.63 -56.07
CA VAL A 105 7.50 -0.89 -54.80
C VAL A 105 7.80 0.62 -54.97
N MET A 106 7.15 1.51 -54.18
CA MET A 106 7.56 2.87 -53.76
C MET A 106 6.80 3.22 -52.44
N SER A 107 7.39 3.55 -51.27
CA SER A 107 8.17 4.73 -50.81
C SER A 107 7.35 6.00 -50.46
N VAL A 108 7.31 6.38 -49.16
CA VAL A 108 7.02 7.74 -48.62
C VAL A 108 7.80 7.89 -47.29
N ARG A 109 8.96 8.55 -47.22
CA ARG A 109 9.30 10.00 -47.05
C ARG A 109 8.96 10.60 -45.68
N GLY A 110 10.01 11.07 -44.97
CA GLY A 110 9.96 11.85 -43.74
C GLY A 110 10.05 13.36 -43.94
N GLU A 111 9.86 14.11 -42.86
CA GLU A 111 9.93 15.58 -42.81
C GLU A 111 10.55 16.03 -41.48
N THR A 112 11.64 16.78 -41.55
CA THR A 112 12.37 17.43 -40.44
C THR A 112 12.02 18.91 -40.40
N ARG A 113 12.05 19.55 -39.21
CA ARG A 113 11.93 21.00 -39.08
C ARG A 113 13.06 21.57 -38.22
N ASP A 114 13.69 22.59 -38.79
CA ASP A 114 14.95 23.20 -38.40
C ASP A 114 14.80 24.36 -37.40
N ARG A 115 15.91 24.70 -36.75
CA ARG A 115 16.09 25.80 -35.77
C ARG A 115 16.74 27.02 -36.44
N PRO A 116 16.69 28.21 -35.82
CA PRO A 116 17.93 29.01 -35.72
C PRO A 116 18.17 29.68 -34.34
N ALA A 117 19.45 29.96 -34.06
CA ALA A 117 20.02 30.83 -33.00
C ALA A 117 20.22 32.26 -33.58
N ALA A 118 20.43 33.41 -32.89
CA ALA A 118 21.24 33.84 -31.72
C ALA A 118 20.93 35.37 -31.44
N PRO A 119 21.74 36.23 -30.74
CA PRO A 119 22.35 36.23 -29.39
C PRO A 119 22.16 37.54 -28.52
N GLN A 120 22.44 37.42 -27.20
CA GLN A 120 23.07 38.35 -26.20
C GLN A 120 22.62 39.82 -25.93
N ALA A 121 22.36 40.18 -24.64
CA ALA A 121 23.03 41.26 -23.85
C ALA A 121 22.37 41.59 -22.45
N SER A 122 23.18 41.48 -21.37
CA SER A 122 23.35 42.27 -20.10
C SER A 122 22.23 43.01 -19.29
N VAL A 123 22.10 42.61 -17.99
CA VAL A 123 21.93 43.24 -16.62
C VAL A 123 21.77 44.79 -16.47
N PRO A 124 21.21 45.43 -15.37
CA PRO A 124 21.21 45.05 -13.91
C PRO A 124 20.06 45.51 -12.91
N VAL A 125 20.04 44.89 -11.71
CA VAL A 125 19.88 45.37 -10.27
C VAL A 125 18.70 46.27 -9.77
N GLU A 126 17.94 45.74 -8.76
CA GLU A 126 17.23 46.28 -7.53
C GLU A 126 16.40 47.62 -7.51
N PRO A 127 15.55 47.96 -6.48
CA PRO A 127 15.51 47.53 -5.05
C PRO A 127 14.12 47.24 -4.40
N ALA A 128 14.18 47.04 -3.08
CA ALA A 128 13.22 46.60 -2.06
C ALA A 128 12.04 47.53 -1.64
N ALA A 129 11.03 46.89 -0.99
CA ALA A 129 10.17 47.32 0.15
C ALA A 129 9.18 48.52 -0.03
N PRO A 130 8.11 48.69 0.78
CA PRO A 130 7.91 48.18 2.15
C PRO A 130 6.53 47.60 2.55
N GLU A 131 6.58 46.96 3.73
CA GLU A 131 5.59 46.76 4.79
C GLU A 131 4.12 47.20 4.59
N GLY A 132 3.23 46.23 4.74
CA GLY A 132 1.81 46.42 5.01
C GLY A 132 1.42 45.68 6.28
N ASP A 133 1.52 46.39 7.40
CA ASP A 133 0.90 46.12 8.69
C ASP A 133 -0.61 45.87 8.52
N LEU A 134 -1.07 44.67 8.90
CA LEU A 134 -2.45 44.40 9.30
C LEU A 134 -2.40 43.32 10.38
N GLY A 135 -2.00 43.75 11.58
CA GLY A 135 -2.33 43.03 12.80
C GLY A 135 -3.84 42.92 13.03
N ASP A 136 -4.20 41.82 13.68
CA ASP A 136 -5.36 41.65 14.55
C ASP A 136 -6.75 41.47 13.89
N MET A 137 -7.08 40.22 13.55
CA MET A 137 -8.47 39.74 13.61
C MET A 137 -8.51 38.38 14.33
N ARG A 138 -8.63 38.43 15.66
CA ARG A 138 -9.11 37.32 16.48
C ARG A 138 -10.59 37.05 16.19
N ALA A 139 -10.92 35.81 15.85
CA ALA A 139 -12.27 35.27 15.93
C ALA A 139 -12.52 34.77 17.36
N GLY A 140 -13.32 35.53 18.13
CA GLY A 140 -13.88 35.08 19.40
C GLY A 140 -15.19 34.31 19.17
N PRO A 141 -15.46 33.23 19.93
CA PRO A 141 -16.62 32.38 19.74
C PRO A 141 -17.85 33.01 20.42
N ALA A 142 -18.94 33.15 19.66
CA ALA A 142 -20.25 33.45 20.24
C ALA A 142 -21.12 32.19 20.13
N ASP A 143 -21.29 31.59 21.30
CA ASP A 143 -22.37 30.67 21.65
C ASP A 143 -23.76 31.30 21.46
N HIS A 144 -24.79 30.50 21.74
CA HIS A 144 -26.19 30.85 22.02
C HIS A 144 -27.20 30.56 20.90
N LEU A 145 -27.55 29.27 20.78
CA LEU A 145 -28.90 28.84 20.38
C LEU A 145 -29.49 28.00 21.52
N GLY A 146 -30.19 28.67 22.44
CA GLY A 146 -31.18 28.07 23.35
C GLY A 146 -32.55 28.52 22.87
N ALA A 147 -33.39 27.58 22.43
CA ALA A 147 -34.38 26.90 23.27
C ALA A 147 -35.71 27.68 23.23
N ASP A 148 -36.58 27.19 22.35
CA ASP A 148 -37.97 27.59 22.17
C ASP A 148 -38.82 26.72 23.09
N SER A 149 -39.40 27.33 24.13
CA SER A 149 -40.47 26.74 24.96
C SER A 149 -41.00 27.80 25.91
N ASP A 150 -42.23 28.27 25.70
CA ASP A 150 -43.34 27.99 26.62
C ASP A 150 -44.62 28.75 26.22
N GLU A 151 -45.65 27.96 25.92
CA GLU A 151 -47.04 28.37 26.04
C GLU A 151 -47.40 28.51 27.53
N HIS A 152 -48.06 29.60 27.94
CA HIS A 152 -49.19 29.60 28.89
C HIS A 152 -49.89 30.97 28.91
N GLN A 153 -51.12 30.97 28.37
CA GLN A 153 -52.37 31.43 29.00
C GLN A 153 -52.41 32.74 29.82
N LEU A 154 -53.21 33.72 29.36
CA LEU A 154 -54.45 34.19 30.02
C LEU A 154 -55.03 35.44 29.32
N VAL A 155 -56.34 35.40 29.07
CA VAL A 155 -57.17 36.50 28.53
C VAL A 155 -58.07 37.01 29.67
N ALA A 156 -58.11 38.34 29.92
CA ALA A 156 -59.34 39.16 30.03
C ALA A 156 -59.13 40.57 30.66
N ALA A 157 -59.31 41.62 29.81
CA ALA A 157 -60.03 42.92 29.99
C ALA A 157 -59.62 43.96 31.09
N PRO A 158 -60.14 45.22 31.05
CA PRO A 158 -59.98 46.23 29.98
C PRO A 158 -59.61 47.66 30.49
N THR A 159 -59.42 48.59 29.52
CA THR A 159 -59.51 50.07 29.57
C THR A 159 -58.50 50.89 30.39
N ALA A 160 -57.62 51.59 29.67
CA ALA A 160 -57.39 53.03 29.87
C ALA A 160 -56.71 53.63 28.61
N THR A 161 -57.40 54.57 27.99
CA THR A 161 -56.88 55.48 26.96
C THR A 161 -55.64 56.22 27.44
N ARG A 162 -54.49 56.00 26.80
CA ARG A 162 -53.40 56.98 26.81
C ARG A 162 -52.79 57.07 25.42
N SER A 163 -52.80 58.30 24.93
CA SER A 163 -52.38 58.77 23.63
C SER A 163 -50.95 58.38 23.27
N MET A 164 -50.81 57.90 22.03
CA MET A 164 -49.55 57.65 21.36
C MET A 164 -48.77 58.95 21.17
N ASN A 165 -47.50 58.95 21.57
CA ASN A 165 -46.48 59.84 21.03
C ASN A 165 -45.17 59.07 20.88
N PHE A 166 -45.15 58.12 19.94
CA PHE A 166 -43.90 57.55 19.42
C PHE A 166 -43.69 58.11 18.01
N LYS A 167 -42.65 58.92 17.87
CA LYS A 167 -42.10 59.34 16.57
C LYS A 167 -41.51 58.08 15.91
N PRO A 168 -42.02 57.60 14.76
CA PRO A 168 -41.35 56.55 14.03
C PRO A 168 -40.13 57.18 13.36
N GLU A 169 -38.96 56.93 13.93
CA GLU A 169 -37.68 57.19 13.30
C GLU A 169 -37.61 56.36 12.01
N ARG A 170 -37.65 57.09 10.89
CA ARG A 170 -37.32 56.69 9.51
C ARG A 170 -37.15 55.18 9.29
N ALA A 171 -38.20 54.57 8.76
CA ALA A 171 -38.16 53.27 8.10
C ALA A 171 -36.97 53.21 7.13
N ALA A 172 -35.95 52.39 7.47
CA ALA A 172 -34.86 52.09 6.57
C ALA A 172 -35.44 51.45 5.30
N VAL A 173 -35.37 52.19 4.19
CA VAL A 173 -35.77 51.72 2.86
C VAL A 173 -35.05 50.40 2.59
N ARG A 174 -35.79 49.29 2.56
CA ARG A 174 -35.28 47.98 2.14
C ARG A 174 -34.64 48.14 0.76
N ARG A 175 -33.31 48.15 0.71
CA ARG A 175 -32.58 48.12 -0.56
C ARG A 175 -32.90 46.79 -1.23
N LYS A 176 -33.57 46.86 -2.37
CA LYS A 176 -33.93 45.71 -3.20
C LYS A 176 -32.65 44.90 -3.48
N PRO A 177 -32.58 43.61 -3.14
CA PRO A 177 -31.37 42.83 -3.35
C PRO A 177 -31.08 42.81 -4.86
N ARG A 178 -29.92 43.32 -5.27
CA ARG A 178 -29.43 43.20 -6.64
C ARG A 178 -29.13 41.72 -6.89
N LYS A 179 -30.14 40.97 -7.34
CA LYS A 179 -30.07 39.55 -7.74
C LYS A 179 -29.02 39.27 -8.83
N PHE A 180 -28.44 40.32 -9.43
CA PHE A 180 -27.36 40.23 -10.41
C PHE A 180 -26.05 39.72 -9.80
N PHE A 181 -25.64 40.18 -8.62
CA PHE A 181 -24.36 39.76 -8.03
C PHE A 181 -24.40 38.32 -7.53
N SER A 182 -25.53 37.87 -6.98
CA SER A 182 -25.73 36.47 -6.58
C SER A 182 -25.73 35.54 -7.80
N ARG A 183 -26.37 35.93 -8.91
CA ARG A 183 -26.33 35.16 -10.17
C ARG A 183 -24.94 35.13 -10.79
N LEU A 184 -24.20 36.24 -10.74
CA LEU A 184 -22.81 36.31 -11.20
C LEU A 184 -21.91 35.37 -10.39
N LEU A 185 -22.04 35.36 -9.06
CA LEU A 185 -21.24 34.50 -8.18
C LEU A 185 -21.52 33.01 -8.44
N VAL A 186 -22.80 32.62 -8.57
CA VAL A 186 -23.16 31.23 -8.92
C VAL A 186 -22.60 30.84 -10.30
N PHE A 187 -22.65 31.75 -11.27
CA PHE A 187 -22.08 31.52 -12.60
C PHE A 187 -20.56 31.36 -12.56
N CYS A 188 -19.84 32.20 -11.80
CA CYS A 188 -18.39 32.08 -11.61
C CYS A 188 -18.01 30.75 -10.95
N ILE A 189 -18.76 30.31 -9.95
CA ILE A 189 -18.53 29.02 -9.28
C ILE A 189 -18.74 27.86 -10.27
N LEU A 190 -19.81 27.89 -11.07
CA LEU A 190 -20.05 26.87 -12.10
C LEU A 190 -18.91 26.81 -13.13
N LEU A 191 -18.41 27.96 -13.59
CA LEU A 191 -17.26 28.02 -14.48
C LEU A 191 -15.98 27.48 -13.83
N ALA A 192 -15.75 27.76 -12.55
CA ALA A 192 -14.61 27.23 -11.82
C ALA A 192 -14.66 25.70 -11.71
N PHE A 193 -15.81 25.12 -11.37
CA PHE A 193 -15.98 23.67 -11.33
C PHE A 193 -15.77 23.01 -12.69
N LEU A 194 -16.29 23.61 -13.78
CA LEU A 194 -16.06 23.10 -15.12
C LEU A 194 -14.58 23.19 -15.52
N GLY A 195 -13.90 24.28 -15.17
CA GLY A 195 -12.47 24.46 -15.42
C GLY A 195 -11.62 23.43 -14.68
N VAL A 196 -11.87 23.24 -13.38
CA VAL A 196 -11.19 22.23 -12.55
C VAL A 196 -11.49 20.82 -13.05
N GLY A 197 -12.74 20.53 -13.41
CA GLY A 197 -13.14 19.23 -13.97
C GLY A 197 -12.44 18.93 -15.29
N ALA A 198 -12.40 19.89 -16.22
CA ALA A 198 -11.70 19.73 -17.50
C ALA A 198 -10.18 19.58 -17.31
N TRP A 199 -9.59 20.36 -16.41
CA TRP A 199 -8.17 20.26 -16.07
C TRP A 199 -7.82 18.92 -15.42
N TRP A 200 -8.69 18.42 -14.53
CA TRP A 200 -8.57 17.13 -13.90
C TRP A 200 -8.66 16.01 -14.94
N ILE A 201 -9.64 16.03 -15.85
CA ILE A 201 -9.77 15.02 -16.92
C ILE A 201 -8.51 14.97 -17.81
N LYS A 202 -7.95 16.14 -18.14
CA LYS A 202 -6.69 16.24 -18.92
C LYS A 202 -5.51 15.62 -18.17
N THR A 203 -5.46 15.75 -16.84
CA THR A 203 -4.31 15.35 -16.01
C THR A 203 -4.41 13.91 -15.51
N SER A 204 -5.61 13.40 -15.23
CA SER A 204 -5.84 12.09 -14.60
C SER A 204 -5.65 10.89 -15.52
N GLY A 205 -5.28 11.12 -16.78
CA GLY A 205 -5.02 10.04 -17.74
C GLY A 205 -6.23 9.12 -17.95
N VAL A 206 -7.46 9.62 -17.78
CA VAL A 206 -8.72 8.83 -17.85
C VAL A 206 -8.85 8.09 -19.19
N PHE A 207 -8.35 8.69 -20.28
CA PHE A 207 -8.36 8.11 -21.62
C PHE A 207 -7.20 7.16 -21.94
N MET A 208 -6.27 6.93 -21.00
CA MET A 208 -5.21 5.95 -21.21
C MET A 208 -5.77 4.52 -21.17
N THR A 209 -5.40 3.72 -22.16
CA THR A 209 -5.80 2.31 -22.26
C THR A 209 -5.10 1.47 -21.18
N ALA A 210 -5.65 0.31 -20.81
CA ALA A 210 -5.09 -0.55 -19.75
C ALA A 210 -3.62 -0.90 -19.98
N ALA A 211 -3.21 -1.08 -21.24
CA ALA A 211 -1.83 -1.36 -21.63
C ALA A 211 -0.87 -0.17 -21.46
N GLN A 212 -1.36 1.08 -21.48
CA GLN A 212 -0.53 2.28 -21.25
C GLN A 212 -0.42 2.65 -19.76
N ARG A 213 -1.33 2.15 -18.92
CA ARG A 213 -1.22 2.25 -17.45
C ARG A 213 -0.30 1.20 -16.87
N ASP A 214 0.05 0.18 -17.64
CA ASP A 214 0.97 -0.87 -17.24
C ASP A 214 2.41 -0.39 -17.44
N THR A 215 2.94 0.31 -16.44
CA THR A 215 4.37 0.66 -16.37
C THR A 215 5.18 -0.45 -15.70
N SER A 216 4.66 -1.69 -15.65
CA SER A 216 5.44 -2.81 -15.18
C SER A 216 6.47 -3.21 -16.25
N VAL A 217 7.72 -3.37 -15.81
CA VAL A 217 8.77 -4.03 -16.58
C VAL A 217 8.20 -5.37 -17.08
N PRO A 218 8.42 -5.79 -18.34
CA PRO A 218 7.93 -7.06 -18.83
C PRO A 218 8.36 -8.19 -17.88
N ASN A 219 7.44 -8.65 -17.05
CA ASN A 219 7.69 -9.76 -16.14
C ASN A 219 7.61 -11.02 -17.01
N PRO A 220 8.73 -11.73 -17.27
CA PRO A 220 8.64 -13.03 -17.90
C PRO A 220 7.72 -13.91 -17.05
N PRO A 221 6.93 -14.82 -17.66
CA PRO A 221 6.06 -15.70 -16.90
C PRO A 221 6.89 -16.44 -15.85
N ALA A 222 6.39 -16.46 -14.61
CA ALA A 222 7.02 -17.19 -13.52
C ALA A 222 7.18 -18.65 -13.95
N HIS A 223 8.42 -19.08 -14.15
CA HIS A 223 8.78 -20.47 -14.35
C HIS A 223 9.33 -20.98 -13.02
N VAL A 224 9.00 -22.23 -12.70
CA VAL A 224 9.56 -22.94 -11.55
C VAL A 224 10.49 -23.97 -12.15
N ASP A 225 11.79 -23.80 -11.98
CA ASP A 225 12.76 -24.76 -12.47
C ASP A 225 12.84 -25.94 -11.49
N SER A 226 12.97 -27.15 -12.02
CA SER A 226 13.07 -28.38 -11.20
C SER A 226 14.30 -28.42 -10.27
N GLN A 227 15.19 -27.44 -10.38
CA GLN A 227 16.36 -27.25 -9.51
C GLN A 227 16.02 -26.48 -8.22
N ASP A 228 14.87 -25.79 -8.17
CA ASP A 228 14.39 -25.09 -6.96
C ASP A 228 13.70 -26.03 -5.95
N PHE A 229 13.63 -27.33 -6.27
CA PHE A 229 13.02 -28.38 -5.44
C PHE A 229 14.07 -29.39 -4.98
N ASN A 230 14.83 -29.06 -3.94
CA ASN A 230 15.71 -30.04 -3.28
C ASN A 230 14.89 -30.93 -2.33
N GLY A 231 14.23 -31.94 -2.89
CA GLY A 231 13.70 -33.07 -2.11
C GLY A 231 14.82 -34.06 -1.83
N SER A 232 15.40 -34.04 -0.63
CA SER A 232 16.37 -35.05 -0.22
C SER A 232 15.66 -36.40 -0.01
N ASN A 233 15.63 -37.22 -1.05
CA ASN A 233 15.26 -38.63 -0.95
C ASN A 233 16.49 -39.42 -0.51
N ASN A 234 16.84 -39.39 0.78
CA ASN A 234 17.75 -40.39 1.34
C ASN A 234 16.90 -41.57 1.84
N ALA A 235 16.78 -42.57 0.96
CA ALA A 235 16.42 -43.92 1.35
C ALA A 235 17.71 -44.60 1.84
N ASP A 236 17.90 -44.62 3.15
CA ASP A 236 18.62 -45.63 3.93
C ASP A 236 18.81 -45.07 5.34
N ASP A 237 17.96 -45.46 6.29
CA ASP A 237 18.44 -45.82 7.63
C ASP A 237 17.40 -46.67 8.37
N THR A 238 17.76 -47.94 8.56
CA THR A 238 17.13 -48.87 9.49
C THR A 238 17.94 -48.85 10.78
N SER A 239 17.39 -48.28 11.85
CA SER A 239 17.69 -48.72 13.21
C SER A 239 16.59 -48.31 14.17
N ASP A 240 16.08 -49.32 14.85
CA ASP A 240 15.17 -49.28 15.98
C ASP A 240 15.71 -48.42 17.13
N ASP A 241 14.86 -47.58 17.74
CA ASP A 241 14.74 -47.42 19.20
C ASP A 241 13.62 -46.42 19.56
N GLU A 242 12.81 -46.82 20.55
CA GLU A 242 11.70 -46.08 21.15
C GLU A 242 12.20 -44.88 21.98
N ASP A 243 11.58 -43.69 21.84
CA ASP A 243 10.89 -42.94 22.93
C ASP A 243 10.57 -41.48 22.51
N ASN A 244 9.27 -41.15 22.55
CA ASN A 244 8.62 -39.84 22.73
C ASN A 244 9.35 -38.53 22.34
N SER A 245 9.04 -37.99 21.15
CA SER A 245 9.06 -36.55 20.83
C SER A 245 8.20 -36.28 19.58
N GLY A 246 7.52 -35.13 19.56
CA GLY A 246 6.54 -34.74 18.53
C GLY A 246 7.07 -34.75 17.08
N PRO A 247 6.19 -34.55 16.08
CA PRO A 247 6.52 -34.74 14.67
C PRO A 247 7.77 -33.92 14.28
N PRO A 248 8.71 -34.50 13.52
CA PRO A 248 9.95 -33.81 13.15
C PRO A 248 9.60 -32.55 12.35
N ALA A 249 10.03 -31.41 12.89
CA ALA A 249 9.89 -30.12 12.24
C ALA A 249 10.71 -30.12 10.94
N ASN A 250 10.01 -30.08 9.81
CA ASN A 250 10.59 -29.78 8.51
C ASN A 250 11.40 -28.48 8.59
N PRO A 251 12.72 -28.48 8.33
CA PRO A 251 13.56 -27.27 8.40
C PRO A 251 13.25 -26.22 7.30
N GLY A 252 12.29 -26.50 6.40
CA GLY A 252 11.93 -25.63 5.28
C GLY A 252 10.56 -24.96 5.38
N LEU A 253 9.78 -25.25 6.45
CA LEU A 253 8.50 -24.60 6.70
C LEU A 253 8.56 -23.86 8.03
N ALA A 254 9.49 -22.91 8.14
CA ALA A 254 9.34 -21.84 9.11
C ALA A 254 7.99 -21.17 8.79
N THR A 255 7.00 -21.42 9.65
CA THR A 255 5.71 -20.73 9.69
C THR A 255 5.92 -19.28 9.30
N ILE A 256 5.47 -18.86 8.13
CA ILE A 256 5.56 -17.45 7.72
C ILE A 256 4.59 -16.70 8.64
N ASP A 257 5.11 -16.22 9.76
CA ASP A 257 4.44 -15.24 10.61
C ASP A 257 4.67 -13.88 9.92
N PRO A 258 3.63 -13.28 9.31
CA PRO A 258 3.75 -11.99 8.65
C PRO A 258 4.13 -10.85 9.62
N GLN A 259 4.13 -11.10 10.93
CA GLN A 259 4.53 -10.13 11.94
C GLN A 259 5.88 -10.43 12.60
N ASN A 260 6.53 -11.57 12.32
CA ASN A 260 7.75 -11.92 13.06
C ASN A 260 8.83 -12.81 12.41
N ASN A 261 8.75 -13.24 11.14
CA ASN A 261 9.77 -14.17 10.62
C ASN A 261 10.63 -13.61 9.48
N PHE A 262 11.80 -13.11 9.89
CA PHE A 262 12.99 -12.94 9.07
C PHE A 262 13.82 -14.25 9.09
N SER A 263 14.49 -14.61 7.99
CA SER A 263 15.34 -15.81 7.91
C SER A 263 16.46 -15.81 8.95
N ALA A 264 17.05 -16.98 9.26
CA ALA A 264 18.19 -17.11 10.18
C ALA A 264 19.44 -16.29 9.79
N GLU A 265 19.44 -15.71 8.59
CA GLU A 265 20.51 -14.85 8.05
C GLU A 265 20.47 -13.43 8.62
N TRP A 266 19.35 -13.02 9.24
CA TRP A 266 19.22 -11.70 9.85
C TRP A 266 19.87 -11.68 11.23
N ILE A 267 20.85 -10.80 11.39
CA ILE A 267 21.54 -10.59 12.65
C ILE A 267 20.75 -9.57 13.47
N GLU A 268 20.34 -9.98 14.67
CA GLU A 268 19.60 -9.10 15.57
C GLU A 268 20.54 -8.18 16.36
N ILE A 269 20.33 -6.88 16.21
CA ILE A 269 21.13 -5.83 16.86
C ILE A 269 20.45 -5.38 18.17
N PHE A 270 19.12 -5.29 18.14
CA PHE A 270 18.30 -4.73 19.21
C PHE A 270 17.03 -5.54 19.43
N LYS A 271 16.76 -5.84 20.71
CA LYS A 271 15.50 -6.40 21.22
C LYS A 271 14.77 -5.41 22.13
N PRO A 272 13.46 -5.56 22.37
CA PRO A 272 12.72 -4.72 23.31
C PRO A 272 13.26 -4.72 24.75
N THR A 273 13.98 -5.77 25.14
CA THR A 273 14.63 -5.90 26.46
C THR A 273 15.95 -5.12 26.57
N ASP A 274 16.48 -4.61 25.45
CA ASP A 274 17.82 -4.02 25.37
C ASP A 274 17.79 -2.49 25.57
N LEU A 275 16.90 -1.96 26.42
CA LEU A 275 16.82 -0.52 26.68
C LEU A 275 18.18 0.09 27.09
N ALA A 276 19.02 -0.67 27.79
CA ALA A 276 20.36 -0.24 28.21
C ALA A 276 21.32 0.05 27.03
N LYS A 277 21.05 -0.48 25.82
CA LYS A 277 21.82 -0.17 24.60
C LYS A 277 21.38 1.14 23.94
N VAL A 278 20.34 1.79 24.45
CA VAL A 278 19.78 3.04 23.91
C VAL A 278 20.28 4.21 24.75
N VAL A 279 21.09 5.06 24.14
CA VAL A 279 21.54 6.31 24.74
C VAL A 279 20.67 7.43 24.18
N SER A 280 19.83 8.02 25.02
CA SER A 280 18.97 9.15 24.64
C SER A 280 19.71 10.48 24.76
N GLY A 281 19.52 11.38 23.80
CA GLY A 281 19.95 12.77 23.88
C GLY A 281 19.17 13.58 24.92
N ALA A 282 19.60 14.82 25.17
CA ALA A 282 19.05 15.69 26.22
C ALA A 282 17.55 16.04 26.05
N GLN A 283 17.02 15.94 24.84
CA GLN A 283 15.63 16.18 24.47
C GLN A 283 15.00 14.92 23.83
N ALA A 284 15.51 13.74 24.17
CA ALA A 284 14.95 12.45 23.80
C ALA A 284 14.66 11.62 25.04
N LYS A 285 13.64 10.76 24.97
CA LYS A 285 13.30 9.81 26.03
C LYS A 285 13.12 8.42 25.43
N ALA A 286 13.82 7.44 25.99
CA ALA A 286 13.62 6.03 25.70
C ALA A 286 13.08 5.31 26.95
N GLU A 287 12.00 4.55 26.81
CA GLU A 287 11.40 3.79 27.91
C GLU A 287 10.87 2.43 27.44
N SER A 288 11.01 1.39 28.27
CA SER A 288 10.40 0.08 27.99
C SER A 288 8.90 0.17 28.21
N VAL A 289 8.14 -0.22 27.20
CA VAL A 289 6.67 -0.26 27.24
C VAL A 289 6.17 -1.63 26.80
N SER A 290 4.97 -1.99 27.24
CA SER A 290 4.27 -3.17 26.75
C SER A 290 3.00 -2.72 26.06
N GLU A 291 2.91 -3.00 24.76
CA GLU A 291 1.76 -2.68 23.93
C GLU A 291 1.00 -3.95 23.55
N ASN A 292 -0.15 -3.80 22.90
CA ASN A 292 -0.95 -4.94 22.42
C ASN A 292 -0.16 -5.88 21.49
N GLU A 293 0.83 -5.35 20.77
CA GLU A 293 1.70 -6.10 19.84
C GLU A 293 3.00 -6.60 20.48
N GLY A 294 3.08 -6.56 21.82
CA GLY A 294 4.19 -7.07 22.62
C GLY A 294 5.06 -5.97 23.24
N PRO A 295 6.15 -6.37 23.92
CA PRO A 295 7.10 -5.43 24.50
C PRO A 295 7.82 -4.62 23.42
N ALA A 296 8.08 -3.35 23.69
CA ALA A 296 8.81 -2.45 22.81
C ALA A 296 9.61 -1.43 23.62
N VAL A 297 10.56 -0.75 22.97
CA VAL A 297 11.12 0.49 23.52
C VAL A 297 10.47 1.68 22.83
N ARG A 298 9.79 2.51 23.62
CA ARG A 298 9.22 3.76 23.17
C ARG A 298 10.30 4.83 23.14
N LEU A 299 10.55 5.37 21.97
CA LEU A 299 11.38 6.54 21.75
C LEU A 299 10.50 7.76 21.49
N THR A 300 10.75 8.85 22.21
CA THR A 300 10.06 10.13 22.03
C THR A 300 11.07 11.26 21.93
N SER A 301 11.04 12.00 20.82
CA SER A 301 11.99 13.07 20.48
C SER A 301 11.28 14.42 20.60
N GLN A 302 11.71 15.26 21.54
CA GLN A 302 11.12 16.58 21.81
C GLN A 302 11.72 17.68 20.92
N ALA A 303 12.81 17.38 20.21
CA ALA A 303 13.48 18.29 19.28
C ALA A 303 13.85 17.57 17.99
N SER A 304 13.90 18.31 16.88
CA SER A 304 14.31 17.79 15.57
C SER A 304 15.83 17.77 15.35
N GLY A 305 16.58 18.39 16.25
CA GLY A 305 18.05 18.44 16.23
C GLY A 305 18.72 17.28 16.97
N PRO A 306 20.06 17.31 17.09
CA PRO A 306 20.86 16.26 17.74
C PRO A 306 20.43 15.95 19.18
N ASP A 307 19.96 16.95 19.93
CA ASP A 307 19.48 16.76 21.30
C ASP A 307 18.27 15.84 21.37
N GLY A 308 17.46 15.76 20.32
CA GLY A 308 16.28 14.89 20.21
C GLY A 308 16.58 13.50 19.66
N ASN A 309 17.85 13.18 19.39
CA ASN A 309 18.23 11.87 18.86
C ASN A 309 18.39 10.84 19.98
N ALA A 310 18.18 9.57 19.65
CA ALA A 310 18.62 8.45 20.46
C ALA A 310 19.56 7.55 19.63
N SER A 311 20.64 7.11 20.26
CA SER A 311 21.66 6.27 19.66
C SER A 311 21.51 4.84 20.17
N VAL A 312 21.32 3.90 19.25
CA VAL A 312 21.30 2.46 19.54
C VAL A 312 22.66 1.88 19.16
N GLU A 313 23.32 1.23 20.11
CA GLU A 313 24.62 0.61 19.88
C GLU A 313 24.55 -0.57 18.89
N VAL A 314 25.44 -0.57 17.91
CA VAL A 314 25.67 -1.67 16.96
C VAL A 314 27.02 -2.31 17.27
N PRO A 315 27.04 -3.59 17.70
CA PRO A 315 28.28 -4.27 18.07
C PRO A 315 29.31 -4.37 16.93
N ALA A 316 30.60 -4.30 17.28
CA ALA A 316 31.70 -4.34 16.30
C ALA A 316 31.72 -5.61 15.43
N ASN A 317 31.34 -6.77 15.99
CA ASN A 317 31.25 -8.04 15.26
C ASN A 317 30.15 -8.03 14.19
N VAL A 318 29.12 -7.20 14.35
CA VAL A 318 28.09 -7.00 13.33
C VAL A 318 28.65 -6.09 12.24
N LEU A 319 29.27 -4.96 12.61
CA LEU A 319 29.88 -4.01 11.67
C LEU A 319 30.97 -4.65 10.81
N GLN A 320 31.75 -5.59 11.37
CA GLN A 320 32.74 -6.38 10.64
C GLN A 320 32.14 -7.19 9.49
N GLN A 321 30.92 -7.68 9.65
CA GLN A 321 30.22 -8.42 8.60
C GLN A 321 29.62 -7.53 7.52
N LEU A 322 29.49 -6.21 7.77
CA LEU A 322 29.02 -5.24 6.79
C LEU A 322 30.15 -4.62 5.96
N ALA A 323 31.40 -4.76 6.40
CA ALA A 323 32.56 -4.14 5.75
C ALA A 323 32.73 -4.63 4.32
N GLY A 324 32.79 -3.69 3.36
CA GLY A 324 32.90 -3.99 1.93
C GLY A 324 31.67 -4.64 1.29
N LYS A 325 30.54 -4.74 2.01
CA LYS A 325 29.32 -5.43 1.56
C LYS A 325 28.14 -4.45 1.43
N SER A 326 27.18 -4.81 0.57
CA SER A 326 25.89 -4.13 0.47
C SER A 326 24.90 -4.81 1.40
N SER A 327 24.61 -4.20 2.54
CA SER A 327 23.80 -4.81 3.60
C SER A 327 22.43 -4.13 3.71
N THR A 328 21.43 -4.84 4.21
CA THR A 328 20.08 -4.29 4.44
C THR A 328 19.82 -4.17 5.93
N ILE A 329 19.38 -3.01 6.40
CA ILE A 329 18.97 -2.78 7.79
C ILE A 329 17.45 -2.70 7.83
N ALA A 330 16.85 -3.38 8.80
CA ALA A 330 15.41 -3.37 9.05
C ALA A 330 15.12 -2.91 10.48
N LEU A 331 14.18 -1.97 10.63
CA LEU A 331 13.64 -1.53 11.91
C LEU A 331 12.15 -1.84 11.95
N THR A 332 11.71 -2.63 12.92
CA THR A 332 10.29 -2.92 13.14
C THR A 332 9.70 -1.87 14.07
N LEU A 333 8.81 -1.04 13.54
CA LEU A 333 8.36 0.20 14.18
C LEU A 333 6.84 0.35 14.20
N GLN A 334 6.35 1.11 15.18
CA GLN A 334 4.95 1.54 15.25
C GLN A 334 4.86 2.94 15.83
N SER A 335 4.02 3.81 15.28
CA SER A 335 3.77 5.15 15.80
C SER A 335 2.90 5.08 17.05
N THR A 336 3.12 5.98 18.00
CA THR A 336 2.23 6.13 19.16
C THR A 336 1.03 7.03 18.87
N SER A 337 1.05 7.80 17.77
CA SER A 337 -0.02 8.71 17.36
C SER A 337 -0.87 8.16 16.22
N ASP A 338 -2.16 8.55 16.16
CA ASP A 338 -3.06 8.17 15.06
C ASP A 338 -2.63 8.73 13.70
N THR A 339 -1.97 9.89 13.70
CA THR A 339 -1.36 10.44 12.49
C THR A 339 -0.01 9.78 12.22
N PRO A 340 0.34 9.50 10.95
CA PRO A 340 1.69 9.09 10.59
C PRO A 340 2.74 10.08 11.10
N THR A 341 3.85 9.55 11.61
CA THR A 341 4.97 10.34 12.13
C THR A 341 6.18 10.09 11.26
N GLN A 342 6.79 11.17 10.76
CA GLN A 342 8.02 11.07 10.00
C GLN A 342 9.21 10.99 10.96
N ILE A 343 10.05 9.98 10.76
CA ILE A 343 11.24 9.73 11.56
C ILE A 343 12.49 9.83 10.70
N THR A 344 13.65 9.98 11.35
CA THR A 344 14.95 9.85 10.69
C THR A 344 15.81 8.76 11.31
N VAL A 345 16.55 8.05 10.46
CA VAL A 345 17.55 7.07 10.86
C VAL A 345 18.88 7.43 10.17
N GLU A 346 19.94 7.54 10.95
CA GLU A 346 21.31 7.79 10.51
C GLU A 346 22.23 6.70 11.09
N CYS A 347 23.36 6.46 10.41
CA CYS A 347 24.38 5.53 10.88
C CYS A 347 25.65 6.30 11.21
N ASP A 348 26.26 6.00 12.35
CA ASP A 348 27.62 6.39 12.69
C ASP A 348 28.40 5.13 13.08
N PHE A 349 29.05 4.51 12.09
CA PHE A 349 29.82 3.28 12.27
C PHE A 349 31.33 3.53 12.31
N GLY A 350 31.73 4.74 12.73
CA GLY A 350 33.13 5.11 12.88
C GLY A 350 33.93 4.99 11.58
N SER A 351 34.93 4.11 11.54
CA SER A 351 35.80 3.94 10.36
C SER A 351 35.06 3.42 9.12
N LEU A 352 33.96 2.68 9.32
CA LEU A 352 33.13 2.15 8.23
C LEU A 352 32.37 3.26 7.51
N GLY A 353 32.01 4.33 8.23
CA GLY A 353 31.35 5.52 7.70
C GLY A 353 29.91 5.68 8.18
N SER A 354 29.16 6.54 7.48
CA SER A 354 27.74 6.82 7.73
C SER A 354 26.89 6.42 6.53
N CYS A 355 25.59 6.18 6.76
CA CYS A 355 24.63 5.83 5.70
C CYS A 355 23.84 7.04 5.17
N GLY A 356 24.14 8.25 5.65
CA GLY A 356 23.30 9.42 5.44
C GLY A 356 22.01 9.36 6.26
N ARG A 357 21.07 10.26 5.96
CA ARG A 357 19.81 10.42 6.68
C ARG A 357 18.66 9.79 5.90
N HIS A 358 18.19 8.65 6.39
CA HIS A 358 17.01 7.97 5.87
C HIS A 358 15.76 8.50 6.59
N ARG A 359 14.67 8.71 5.83
CA ARG A 359 13.39 9.15 6.37
C ARG A 359 12.32 8.10 6.12
N PHE A 360 11.48 7.85 7.12
CA PHE A 360 10.38 6.92 7.04
C PHE A 360 9.13 7.52 7.66
N ASP A 361 7.97 7.18 7.11
CA ASP A 361 6.68 7.52 7.70
C ASP A 361 6.16 6.29 8.47
N VAL A 362 6.07 6.41 9.79
CA VAL A 362 5.64 5.34 10.68
C VAL A 362 4.17 5.53 11.03
N THR A 363 3.38 4.47 10.92
CA THR A 363 1.93 4.49 11.19
C THR A 363 1.58 3.72 12.46
N ARG A 364 0.28 3.70 12.85
CA ARG A 364 -0.21 2.88 13.97
C ARG A 364 -0.11 1.37 13.74
N GLN A 365 0.14 0.94 12.51
CA GLN A 365 0.38 -0.47 12.20
C GLN A 365 1.88 -0.75 12.35
N LYS A 366 2.21 -1.84 13.04
CA LYS A 366 3.58 -2.34 13.09
C LYS A 366 4.06 -2.70 11.70
N THR A 367 5.13 -2.05 11.28
CA THR A 367 5.68 -2.13 9.94
C THR A 367 7.20 -2.09 9.99
N ASP A 368 7.83 -2.69 8.98
CA ASP A 368 9.29 -2.68 8.86
C ASP A 368 9.75 -1.52 7.97
N ALA A 369 10.64 -0.69 8.48
CA ALA A 369 11.40 0.28 7.71
C ALA A 369 12.71 -0.38 7.25
N LEU A 370 12.84 -0.62 5.94
CA LEU A 370 14.01 -1.24 5.35
C LEU A 370 14.80 -0.23 4.52
N PHE A 371 16.13 -0.28 4.63
CA PHE A 371 17.03 0.46 3.76
C PHE A 371 18.33 -0.30 3.53
N GLN A 372 18.91 -0.09 2.35
CA GLN A 372 20.20 -0.65 2.00
C GLN A 372 21.32 0.34 2.35
N VAL A 373 22.39 -0.19 2.90
CA VAL A 373 23.63 0.53 3.19
C VAL A 373 24.77 -0.11 2.40
N ARG A 374 25.62 0.72 1.80
CA ARG A 374 26.78 0.28 1.05
C ARG A 374 28.00 1.00 1.59
N TYR A 375 29.00 0.22 1.98
CA TYR A 375 30.26 0.75 2.50
C TYR A 375 31.40 0.32 1.57
N ASP A 376 32.01 1.30 0.89
CA ASP A 376 33.15 1.05 0.00
C ASP A 376 34.43 0.71 0.77
N ARG A 377 34.44 1.00 2.07
CA ARG A 377 35.57 0.72 2.96
C ARG A 377 35.50 -0.71 3.45
N SER A 378 36.56 -1.48 3.18
CA SER A 378 36.73 -2.85 3.68
C SER A 378 37.36 -2.91 5.07
N LEU A 379 37.84 -1.77 5.61
CA LEU A 379 38.42 -1.73 6.95
C LEU A 379 37.30 -1.77 8.00
N ALA A 380 37.09 -2.95 8.57
CA ALA A 380 36.10 -3.16 9.61
C ALA A 380 36.47 -2.43 10.92
N PRO A 381 35.51 -1.74 11.57
CA PRO A 381 35.73 -1.14 12.88
C PRO A 381 36.01 -2.20 13.95
N THR A 382 36.86 -1.85 14.93
CA THR A 382 37.07 -2.64 16.15
C THR A 382 36.24 -2.13 17.33
N ALA A 383 35.64 -0.95 17.20
CA ALA A 383 34.74 -0.34 18.18
C ALA A 383 33.27 -0.49 17.73
N PRO A 384 32.31 -0.47 18.68
CA PRO A 384 30.89 -0.40 18.33
C PRO A 384 30.58 0.91 17.61
N GLY A 385 29.52 0.88 16.80
CA GLY A 385 28.94 2.05 16.15
C GLY A 385 27.54 2.33 16.68
N HIS A 386 26.86 3.29 16.07
CA HIS A 386 25.53 3.73 16.52
C HIS A 386 24.57 3.90 15.35
N LEU A 387 23.33 3.45 15.55
CA LEU A 387 22.17 3.88 14.78
C LEU A 387 21.51 5.03 15.51
N ILE A 388 21.49 6.20 14.88
CA ILE A 388 20.96 7.43 15.44
C ILE A 388 19.54 7.62 14.91
N ILE A 389 18.57 7.63 15.80
CA ILE A 389 17.14 7.69 15.47
C ILE A 389 16.53 8.95 16.07
N ASN A 390 15.78 9.70 15.26
CA ASN A 390 14.88 10.75 15.74
C ASN A 390 13.45 10.34 15.43
N SER A 391 12.62 10.24 16.48
CA SER A 391 11.25 9.75 16.38
C SER A 391 10.24 10.78 15.86
N ASP A 392 10.62 12.04 15.73
CA ASP A 392 9.76 13.08 15.18
C ASP A 392 10.56 14.24 14.59
N VAL A 393 10.66 14.25 13.26
CA VAL A 393 11.38 15.30 12.51
C VAL A 393 10.75 16.68 12.70
N ASP A 394 9.46 16.75 13.06
CA ASP A 394 8.79 18.03 13.33
C ASP A 394 9.06 18.55 14.76
N GLY A 395 9.65 17.75 15.65
CA GLY A 395 9.88 18.11 17.05
C GLY A 395 8.60 18.34 17.86
N LYS A 396 7.49 17.69 17.51
CA LYS A 396 6.20 17.77 18.20
C LYS A 396 6.07 16.73 19.32
N ALA A 397 7.19 16.15 19.76
CA ALA A 397 7.23 15.10 20.78
C ALA A 397 6.37 13.88 20.46
N ARG A 398 6.25 13.52 19.18
CA ARG A 398 5.62 12.25 18.79
C ARG A 398 6.56 11.09 19.06
N GLY A 399 6.00 9.96 19.46
CA GLY A 399 6.75 8.77 19.81
C GLY A 399 6.63 7.68 18.77
N ILE A 400 7.63 6.79 18.76
CA ILE A 400 7.58 5.50 18.08
C ILE A 400 7.91 4.39 19.08
N ASN A 401 7.27 3.23 18.91
CA ASN A 401 7.63 1.99 19.55
C ASN A 401 8.58 1.21 18.62
N ILE A 402 9.75 0.85 19.12
CA ILE A 402 10.76 0.05 18.41
C ILE A 402 10.66 -1.38 18.95
N TYR A 403 10.34 -2.33 18.07
CA TYR A 403 10.20 -3.75 18.41
C TYR A 403 11.46 -4.56 18.10
N ALA A 404 12.20 -4.21 17.06
CA ALA A 404 13.44 -4.89 16.69
C ALA A 404 14.28 -4.00 15.77
N ILE A 405 15.60 -4.19 15.82
CA ILE A 405 16.52 -3.71 14.78
C ILE A 405 17.38 -4.89 14.35
N ARG A 406 17.43 -5.13 13.05
CA ARG A 406 18.11 -6.27 12.45
C ARG A 406 18.91 -5.83 11.23
N VAL A 407 19.94 -6.59 10.90
CA VAL A 407 20.73 -6.39 9.69
C VAL A 407 20.93 -7.70 8.95
N LEU A 408 20.80 -7.63 7.63
CA LEU A 408 21.16 -8.69 6.70
C LEU A 408 22.45 -8.28 6.00
N PRO A 409 23.60 -8.89 6.34
CA PRO A 409 24.83 -8.66 5.61
C PRO A 409 24.70 -9.06 4.15
N GLY A 410 25.24 -8.25 3.24
CA GLY A 410 25.38 -8.65 1.83
C GLY A 410 26.30 -9.87 1.68
N GLN A 411 26.10 -10.66 0.62
CA GLN A 411 26.99 -11.76 0.28
C GLN A 411 28.34 -11.25 -0.24
#